data_AF-A0A8J3BS16-F1
#
_entry.id   AF-A0A8J3BS16-F1
#
_cell.length_a   1.000
_cell.length_b   1.000
_cell.length_c   1.000
_cell.angle_alpha   90.00
_cell.angle_beta   90.00
_cell.angle_gamma   90.00
#
_symmetry.space_group_name_H-M   'P 1'
#
loop_
_entity.id
_entity.type
_entity.pdbx_description
1 polymer ?
#
loop_
_entity_poly.entity_id
_entity_poly.type
_entity_poly.pdbx_seq_one_letter_code
_entity_poly.pdbx_strand_id
1 'polypeptide(L)'
;MRMPFIEFITNGDLKFIIVFIIFSSVSICHFIKKLKAKNNLEAQKLVNYHNSRIDTAAFWILICSVLSLLLGLLHSFYFIGKSGGIAPNLMFQGISYTLITPVLGIGLFMISKILKGLFNPKMNNA
;
A
#
# COMPACT_ATOMS: atom_id res chain seq x y z
N MET A 1 1.77 13.14 -22.49
CA MET A 1 2.19 11.73 -22.60
C MET A 1 1.78 11.01 -21.32
N ARG A 2 1.14 9.83 -21.40
CA ARG A 2 0.87 9.00 -20.21
C ARG A 2 2.19 8.33 -19.79
N MET A 3 2.59 8.45 -18.53
CA MET A 3 3.77 7.76 -18.02
C MET A 3 3.51 6.23 -18.01
N PRO A 4 4.38 5.40 -18.60
CA PRO A 4 4.28 3.94 -18.51
C PRO A 4 4.30 3.47 -17.06
N PHE A 5 3.55 2.41 -16.73
CA PHE A 5 3.44 1.93 -15.34
C PHE A 5 4.76 1.44 -14.75
N ILE A 6 5.62 0.85 -15.57
CA ILE A 6 6.97 0.44 -15.15
C ILE A 6 7.78 1.68 -14.75
N GLU A 7 7.69 2.75 -15.55
CA GLU A 7 8.37 4.01 -15.30
C GLU A 7 7.81 4.71 -14.05
N PHE A 8 6.49 4.61 -13.82
CA PHE A 8 5.84 5.06 -12.60
C PHE A 8 6.41 4.35 -11.36
N ILE A 9 6.58 3.02 -11.41
CA ILE A 9 7.18 2.27 -10.30
C ILE A 9 8.66 2.62 -10.13
N THR A 10 9.46 2.67 -11.20
CA THR A 10 10.90 2.93 -11.10
C THR A 10 11.23 4.35 -10.63
N ASN A 11 10.32 5.31 -10.84
CA ASN A 11 10.47 6.69 -10.38
C ASN A 11 10.01 6.89 -8.93
N GLY A 12 9.35 5.90 -8.31
CA GLY A 12 9.01 5.93 -6.89
C GLY A 12 10.16 5.49 -6.00
N ASP A 13 10.02 5.69 -4.69
CA ASP A 13 10.99 5.19 -3.72
C ASP A 13 10.97 3.65 -3.68
N LEU A 14 11.99 3.05 -4.30
CA LEU A 14 12.16 1.60 -4.46
C LEU A 14 12.05 0.85 -3.14
N LYS A 15 12.54 1.42 -2.03
CA LYS A 15 12.53 0.77 -0.72
C LYS A 15 11.09 0.51 -0.26
N PHE A 16 10.22 1.50 -0.42
CA PHE A 16 8.81 1.37 -0.06
C PHE A 16 8.04 0.48 -1.04
N ILE A 17 8.39 0.50 -2.32
CA ILE A 17 7.78 -0.40 -3.32
C ILE A 17 8.04 -1.86 -2.97
N ILE A 18 9.27 -2.22 -2.61
CA ILE A 18 9.61 -3.58 -2.17
C ILE A 18 8.76 -3.97 -0.95
N VAL A 19 8.63 -3.07 0.03
CA VAL A 19 7.79 -3.28 1.21
C VAL A 19 6.32 -3.49 0.84
N PHE A 20 5.78 -2.71 -0.09
CA PHE A 20 4.41 -2.87 -0.58
C PHE A 20 4.19 -4.21 -1.26
N ILE A 21 5.14 -4.70 -2.07
CA ILE A 21 5.06 -6.02 -2.71
C ILE A 21 5.00 -7.13 -1.66
N ILE A 22 5.83 -7.04 -0.60
CA ILE A 22 5.85 -8.03 0.48
C ILE A 22 4.51 -8.07 1.20
N PHE A 23 4.00 -6.93 1.68
CA PHE A 23 2.73 -6.88 2.41
C PHE A 23 1.54 -7.24 1.52
N SER A 24 1.54 -6.83 0.26
CA SER A 24 0.49 -7.20 -0.70
C SER A 24 0.49 -8.71 -0.95
N SER A 25 1.67 -9.33 -1.07
CA SER A 25 1.80 -10.79 -1.20
C SER A 25 1.26 -11.51 0.04
N VAL A 26 1.56 -11.01 1.24
CA VAL A 26 0.99 -11.55 2.50
C VAL A 26 -0.54 -11.46 2.51
N SER A 27 -1.09 -10.31 2.10
CA SER A 27 -2.53 -10.10 1.96
C SER A 27 -3.16 -11.11 1.00
N ILE A 28 -2.58 -11.31 -0.19
CA ILE A 28 -3.06 -12.27 -1.20
C ILE A 28 -2.96 -13.71 -0.70
N CYS A 29 -1.84 -14.10 -0.09
CA CYS A 29 -1.66 -15.43 0.49
C CYS A 29 -2.73 -15.76 1.54
N HIS A 30 -3.02 -14.82 2.44
CA HIS A 30 -4.08 -15.00 3.44
C HIS A 30 -5.48 -15.01 2.83
N PHE A 31 -5.72 -14.25 1.76
CA PHE A 31 -6.96 -14.30 1.01
C PHE A 31 -7.18 -15.67 0.35
N ILE A 32 -6.16 -16.25 -0.28
CA ILE A 32 -6.25 -17.60 -0.86
C ILE A 32 -6.50 -18.65 0.22
N LYS A 33 -5.82 -18.54 1.38
CA LYS A 33 -6.06 -19.44 2.53
C LYS A 33 -7.48 -19.31 3.07
N LYS A 34 -8.03 -18.08 3.14
CA LYS A 34 -9.43 -17.81 3.47
C LYS A 34 -10.39 -18.51 2.49
N LEU A 35 -10.12 -18.46 1.19
CA LEU A 35 -10.95 -19.14 0.19
C LEU A 35 -10.98 -20.65 0.38
N LYS A 36 -9.82 -21.27 0.68
CA LYS A 36 -9.73 -22.71 0.94
C LYS A 36 -10.42 -23.12 2.25
N ALA A 37 -10.35 -22.28 3.26
CA ALA A 37 -10.92 -22.51 4.59
C ALA A 37 -12.46 -22.50 4.64
N LYS A 38 -13.10 -21.88 3.64
CA LYS A 38 -14.57 -21.81 3.53
C LYS A 38 -15.24 -23.19 3.50
N ASN A 39 -14.52 -24.24 3.10
CA ASN A 39 -15.05 -25.60 2.99
C ASN A 39 -15.05 -26.38 4.33
N ASN A 40 -14.54 -25.80 5.42
CA ASN A 40 -14.47 -26.44 6.74
C ASN A 40 -15.54 -25.90 7.70
N LEU A 41 -16.10 -26.77 8.55
CA LEU A 41 -17.15 -26.40 9.53
C LEU A 41 -16.70 -25.37 10.58
N GLU A 42 -15.38 -25.26 10.85
CA GLU A 42 -14.79 -24.20 11.69
C GLU A 42 -14.43 -22.91 10.91
N ALA A 43 -15.03 -22.70 9.74
CA ALA A 43 -14.69 -21.62 8.82
C ALA A 43 -14.71 -20.23 9.47
N GLN A 44 -15.60 -19.94 10.42
CA GLN A 44 -15.78 -18.57 10.92
C GLN A 44 -14.57 -18.06 11.70
N LYS A 45 -13.99 -18.86 12.60
CA LYS A 45 -12.79 -18.48 13.36
C LYS A 45 -11.58 -18.33 12.44
N LEU A 46 -11.42 -19.24 11.46
CA LEU A 46 -10.29 -19.20 10.52
C LEU A 46 -10.41 -18.03 9.53
N VAL A 47 -11.61 -17.72 9.05
CA VAL A 47 -11.91 -16.56 8.21
C VAL A 47 -11.59 -15.26 8.96
N ASN A 48 -12.00 -15.15 10.22
CA ASN A 48 -11.69 -13.97 11.05
C ASN A 48 -10.18 -13.81 11.28
N TYR A 49 -9.46 -14.92 11.51
CA TYR A 49 -8.00 -14.91 11.62
C TYR A 49 -7.33 -14.40 10.35
N HIS A 50 -7.71 -14.92 9.17
CA HIS A 50 -7.14 -14.47 7.90
C HIS A 50 -7.54 -13.02 7.56
N ASN A 51 -8.76 -12.60 7.87
CA ASN A 51 -9.20 -11.22 7.73
C ASN A 51 -8.38 -10.26 8.60
N SER A 52 -8.06 -10.65 9.84
CA SER A 52 -7.20 -9.87 10.74
C SER A 52 -5.79 -9.72 10.13
N ARG A 53 -5.21 -10.79 9.59
CA ARG A 53 -3.89 -10.74 8.93
C ARG A 53 -3.88 -9.85 7.68
N ILE A 54 -4.93 -9.92 6.86
CA ILE A 54 -5.11 -9.02 5.70
C ILE A 54 -5.19 -7.56 6.16
N ASP A 55 -5.94 -7.29 7.25
CA ASP A 55 -6.11 -5.94 7.77
C ASP A 55 -4.80 -5.36 8.32
N THR A 56 -4.04 -6.16 9.06
CA THR A 56 -2.71 -5.79 9.55
C THR A 56 -1.77 -5.49 8.38
N ALA A 57 -1.75 -6.33 7.33
CA ALA A 57 -0.93 -6.08 6.15
C ALA A 57 -1.34 -4.79 5.43
N ALA A 58 -2.65 -4.55 5.26
CA ALA A 58 -3.18 -3.31 4.69
C ALA A 58 -2.76 -2.09 5.52
N PHE A 59 -2.89 -2.17 6.84
CA PHE A 59 -2.54 -1.09 7.74
C PHE A 59 -1.05 -0.73 7.66
N TRP A 60 -0.16 -1.73 7.57
CA TRP A 60 1.27 -1.47 7.35
C TRP A 60 1.55 -0.83 5.98
N ILE A 61 0.85 -1.23 4.92
CA ILE A 61 0.95 -0.56 3.61
C ILE A 61 0.56 0.93 3.74
N LEU A 62 -0.51 1.24 4.47
CA LEU A 62 -0.95 2.62 4.68
C LEU A 62 0.08 3.43 5.48
N ILE A 63 0.63 2.88 6.57
CA ILE A 63 1.69 3.54 7.35
C ILE A 63 2.90 3.82 6.46
N CYS A 64 3.36 2.84 5.70
CA CYS A 64 4.49 2.99 4.79
C CYS A 64 4.22 4.01 3.69
N SER A 65 2.99 4.09 3.17
CA SER A 65 2.56 5.13 2.23
C SER A 65 2.72 6.53 2.82
N VAL A 66 2.22 6.77 4.04
CA VAL A 66 2.36 8.06 4.72
C VAL A 66 3.82 8.39 5.03
N LEU A 67 4.60 7.41 5.51
CA LEU A 67 6.03 7.61 5.78
C LEU A 67 6.82 7.95 4.51
N SER A 68 6.50 7.32 3.38
CA SER A 68 7.15 7.62 2.10
C SER A 68 6.89 9.06 1.64
N LEU A 69 5.66 9.55 1.85
CA LEU A 69 5.30 10.94 1.58
C LEU A 69 6.11 11.90 2.45
N LEU A 70 6.14 11.66 3.77
CA LEU A 70 6.88 12.50 4.72
C LEU A 70 8.38 12.54 4.39
N LEU A 71 8.96 11.39 4.00
CA LEU A 71 10.36 11.30 3.64
C LEU A 71 10.68 12.08 2.34
N GLY A 72 9.86 11.94 1.31
CA GLY A 72 10.08 12.67 0.06
C GLY A 72 9.83 14.18 0.17
N LEU A 73 8.86 14.60 1.02
CA LEU A 73 8.68 16.01 1.37
C LEU A 73 9.88 16.56 2.14
N LEU A 74 10.38 15.82 3.14
CA LEU A 74 11.58 16.20 3.88
C LEU A 74 12.77 16.41 2.93
N HIS A 75 12.98 15.49 1.99
CA HIS A 75 14.05 15.58 1.01
C HIS A 75 13.90 16.80 0.11
N SER A 76 12.67 17.06 -0.36
CA SER A 76 12.35 18.22 -1.20
C SER A 76 12.62 19.54 -0.47
N PHE A 77 12.19 19.67 0.79
CA PHE A 77 12.44 20.88 1.61
C PHE A 77 13.91 21.03 2.03
N TYR A 78 14.61 19.93 2.33
CA TYR A 78 16.05 19.95 2.62
C TYR A 78 16.84 20.50 1.43
N PHE A 79 16.50 20.07 0.21
CA PHE A 79 17.12 20.61 -0.99
C PHE A 79 16.89 22.11 -1.14
N ILE A 80 15.69 22.63 -0.85
CA ILE A 80 15.39 24.07 -0.90
C ILE A 80 16.28 24.85 0.07
N GLY A 81 16.39 24.38 1.32
CA GLY A 81 17.24 25.01 2.33
C GLY A 81 18.72 25.01 1.95
N LYS A 82 19.19 23.97 1.28
CA LYS A 82 20.60 23.84 0.84
C LYS A 82 20.93 24.61 -0.44
N SER A 83 19.98 24.72 -1.37
CA SER A 83 20.18 25.33 -2.70
C SER A 83 19.73 26.80 -2.78
N GLY A 84 19.35 27.41 -1.67
CA GLY A 84 18.98 28.83 -1.61
C GLY A 84 17.70 29.16 -2.40
N GLY A 85 16.85 28.17 -2.69
CA GLY A 85 15.59 28.34 -3.41
C GLY A 85 15.67 28.44 -4.94
N ILE A 86 16.82 28.14 -5.57
CA ILE A 86 17.09 28.54 -6.97
C ILE A 86 16.59 27.53 -8.03
N ALA A 87 15.93 26.42 -7.66
CA ALA A 87 15.49 25.40 -8.63
C ALA A 87 14.03 24.91 -8.49
N PRO A 88 13.03 25.74 -8.87
CA PRO A 88 11.61 25.37 -8.78
C PRO A 88 11.22 24.14 -9.62
N ASN A 89 11.79 23.98 -10.82
CA ASN A 89 11.48 22.83 -11.67
C ASN A 89 11.93 21.49 -11.05
N LEU A 90 13.12 21.46 -10.45
CA LEU A 90 13.62 20.27 -9.75
C LEU A 90 12.76 19.96 -8.51
N MET A 91 12.25 20.99 -7.83
CA MET A 91 11.34 20.85 -6.70
C MET A 91 10.00 20.24 -7.12
N PHE A 92 9.32 20.78 -8.13
CA PHE A 92 8.04 20.24 -8.59
C PHE A 92 8.17 18.82 -9.13
N GLN A 93 9.29 18.50 -9.78
CA GLN A 93 9.60 17.15 -10.22
C GLN A 93 9.82 16.19 -9.04
N GLY A 94 10.60 16.60 -8.03
CA GLY A 94 10.83 15.81 -6.82
C GLY A 94 9.56 15.55 -6.01
N ILE A 95 8.66 16.54 -5.91
CA ILE A 95 7.35 16.39 -5.26
C ILE A 95 6.46 15.45 -6.08
N SER A 96 6.43 15.59 -7.41
CA SER A 96 5.66 14.70 -8.28
C SER A 96 6.10 13.25 -8.14
N TYR A 97 7.41 12.97 -8.11
CA TYR A 97 7.93 11.62 -7.90
C TYR A 97 7.67 11.11 -6.48
N THR A 98 7.73 11.99 -5.48
CA THR A 98 7.39 11.65 -4.10
C THR A 98 5.94 11.16 -3.98
N LEU A 99 5.00 11.73 -4.75
CA LEU A 99 3.58 11.37 -4.67
C LEU A 99 3.24 10.01 -5.29
N ILE A 100 4.08 9.48 -6.17
CA ILE A 100 3.89 8.18 -6.82
C ILE A 100 3.75 7.07 -5.77
N THR A 101 4.71 6.96 -4.86
CA THR A 101 4.77 5.87 -3.87
C THR A 101 3.57 5.89 -2.91
N PRO A 102 3.16 7.03 -2.31
CA PRO A 102 1.97 7.12 -1.50
C PRO A 102 0.70 6.73 -2.23
N VAL A 103 0.51 7.20 -3.47
CA VAL A 103 -0.66 6.89 -4.30
C VAL A 103 -0.74 5.39 -4.56
N LEU A 104 0.38 4.76 -4.92
CA LEU A 104 0.45 3.30 -5.08
C LEU A 104 0.07 2.58 -3.77
N GLY A 105 0.64 3.02 -2.65
CA GLY A 105 0.35 2.43 -1.34
C GLY A 105 -1.13 2.55 -0.94
N ILE A 106 -1.77 3.70 -1.20
CA ILE A 106 -3.21 3.89 -0.96
C ILE A 106 -4.03 2.96 -1.85
N GLY A 107 -3.66 2.82 -3.13
CA GLY A 107 -4.30 1.88 -4.05
C GLY A 107 -4.26 0.43 -3.53
N LEU A 108 -3.08 -0.02 -3.09
CA LEU A 108 -2.88 -1.36 -2.54
C LEU A 108 -3.64 -1.56 -1.22
N PHE A 109 -3.66 -0.55 -0.35
CA PHE A 109 -4.47 -0.57 0.88
C PHE A 109 -5.95 -0.80 0.56
N MET A 110 -6.52 -0.08 -0.41
CA MET A 110 -7.91 -0.25 -0.82
C MET A 110 -8.17 -1.66 -1.37
N ILE A 111 -7.27 -2.17 -2.22
CA ILE A 111 -7.37 -3.54 -2.73
C ILE A 111 -7.37 -4.56 -1.59
N SER A 112 -6.44 -4.45 -0.63
CA SER A 112 -6.40 -5.34 0.54
C SER A 112 -7.68 -5.27 1.39
N LYS A 113 -8.24 -4.07 1.59
CA LYS A 113 -9.53 -3.90 2.28
C LYS A 113 -10.69 -4.56 1.53
N ILE A 114 -10.72 -4.46 0.20
CA ILE A 114 -11.71 -5.13 -0.64
C ILE A 114 -11.56 -6.65 -0.50
N LEU A 115 -10.33 -7.18 -0.59
CA LEU A 115 -10.05 -8.62 -0.39
C LEU A 115 -10.54 -9.13 0.97
N LYS A 116 -10.37 -8.34 2.04
CA LYS A 116 -10.93 -8.66 3.37
C LYS A 116 -12.45 -8.76 3.35
N GLY A 117 -13.14 -7.84 2.67
CA GLY A 117 -14.61 -7.79 2.62
C GLY A 117 -15.23 -8.92 1.79
N LEU A 118 -14.55 -9.34 0.72
CA LEU A 118 -15.02 -10.40 -0.16
C LEU A 118 -15.08 -11.75 0.56
N PHE A 119 -16.14 -12.51 0.33
CA PHE A 119 -16.33 -13.87 0.86
C PHE A 119 -16.36 -13.99 2.38
N ASN A 120 -16.80 -12.94 3.10
CA ASN A 120 -17.18 -13.09 4.50
C ASN A 120 -18.50 -13.88 4.60
N PRO A 121 -18.60 -14.87 5.50
CA PRO A 121 -19.89 -15.51 5.77
C PRO A 121 -20.88 -14.42 6.21
N LYS A 122 -22.10 -14.44 5.68
CA LYS A 122 -23.17 -13.58 6.20
C LYS A 122 -23.26 -13.85 7.70
N MET A 123 -23.10 -12.81 8.52
CA MET A 123 -23.60 -12.87 9.89
C MET A 123 -25.11 -13.07 9.75
N ASN A 124 -25.58 -14.31 9.91
CA ASN A 124 -26.96 -14.52 10.30
C ASN A 124 -27.04 -13.92 11.70
N ASN A 125 -27.56 -12.69 11.77
CA ASN A 125 -28.08 -12.16 13.01
C ASN A 125 -29.28 -13.06 13.35
N ALA A 126 -29.03 -14.05 14.21
CA ALA A 126 -30.08 -14.81 14.90
C ALA A 126 -30.71 -13.92 15.97
#